data_AF-A0A258GAH7-F1
#
_entry.id   AF-A0A258GAH7-F1
#
_cell.length_a   1.000
_cell.length_b   1.000
_cell.length_c   1.000
_cell.angle_alpha   90.00
_cell.angle_beta   90.00
_cell.angle_gamma   90.00
#
_symmetry.space_group_name_H-M   'P 1'
#
loop_
_entity.id
_entity.type
_entity.pdbx_description
1 polymer ?
#
loop_
_entity_poly.entity_id
_entity_poly.type
_entity_poly.pdbx_seq_one_letter_code
_entity_poly.pdbx_strand_id
1 'polypeptide(L)'
;MNQKARGFTIVELLIVIVVIGILAAISIVAYNTVQGKAADSRRKHDMATIQRALQAYNVLHGGVPRVSTYNGGSGFGGWDVSTHSTWLSFLRGGNGNMPVDPLNSTVSTIDPNVAGNYVYRYFCYDAGSWSSFPDSANVVIGYRSASNIYTTFARFRVDSCLTAVP
;
A
#
# COMPACT_ATOMS: atom_id res chain seq x y z
N MET A 1 34.88 53.19 23.93
CA MET A 1 35.23 51.83 24.39
C MET A 1 35.16 50.91 23.17
N ASN A 2 36.31 50.57 22.57
CA ASN A 2 36.35 49.72 21.37
C ASN A 2 36.30 48.25 21.79
N GLN A 3 35.16 47.60 21.52
CA GLN A 3 35.02 46.16 21.70
C GLN A 3 35.76 45.44 20.56
N LYS A 4 36.87 44.75 20.90
CA LYS A 4 37.57 43.90 19.94
C LYS A 4 36.65 42.74 19.55
N ALA A 5 36.26 42.68 18.27
CA ALA A 5 35.61 41.51 17.70
C ALA A 5 36.54 40.30 17.84
N ARG A 6 36.12 39.31 18.62
CA ARG A 6 36.79 38.01 18.71
C ARG A 6 36.38 37.18 17.49
N GLY A 7 37.33 36.91 16.59
CA GLY A 7 37.12 36.00 15.47
C GLY A 7 37.04 34.55 15.95
N PHE A 8 36.26 33.72 15.26
CA PHE A 8 36.24 32.28 15.47
C PHE A 8 37.60 31.68 15.13
N THR A 9 38.07 30.74 15.95
CA THR A 9 39.27 29.97 15.66
C THR A 9 39.00 28.95 14.56
N ILE A 10 40.01 28.66 13.74
CA ILE A 10 39.91 27.60 12.70
C ILE A 10 39.53 26.26 13.32
N VAL A 11 40.02 26.00 14.54
CA VAL A 11 39.72 24.77 15.29
C VAL A 11 38.23 24.70 15.67
N GLU A 12 37.63 25.81 16.12
CA GLU A 12 36.19 25.85 16.40
C GLU A 12 35.36 25.57 15.16
N LEU A 13 35.72 26.11 13.99
CA LEU A 13 35.00 25.82 12.75
C LEU A 13 35.19 24.35 12.33
N LEU A 14 36.40 23.80 12.51
CA LEU A 14 36.74 22.43 12.16
C LEU A 14 35.94 21.42 12.98
N ILE A 15 35.82 21.60 14.30
CA ILE A 15 35.05 20.68 15.12
C ILE A 15 33.57 20.71 14.76
N VAL A 16 33.03 21.87 14.38
CA VAL A 16 31.61 22.04 14.03
C VAL A 16 31.27 21.23 12.77
N ILE A 17 32.09 21.34 11.72
CA ILE A 17 31.83 20.57 10.49
C ILE A 17 31.97 19.06 10.71
N VAL A 18 32.90 18.63 11.58
CA VAL A 18 33.06 17.22 11.94
C VAL A 18 31.82 16.72 12.68
N VAL A 19 31.34 17.46 13.67
CA VAL A 19 30.13 17.10 14.43
C VAL A 19 28.90 17.07 13.53
N ILE A 20 28.71 18.06 12.65
CA ILE A 20 27.61 18.08 11.67
C ILE A 20 27.70 16.87 10.73
N GLY A 21 28.90 16.50 10.27
CA GLY A 21 29.11 15.33 9.43
C GLY A 21 28.68 14.02 10.10
N ILE A 22 29.05 13.84 11.37
CA ILE A 22 28.65 12.66 12.17
C ILE A 22 27.13 12.62 12.38
N LEU A 23 26.53 13.75 12.78
CA LEU A 23 25.09 13.85 13.02
C LEU A 23 24.28 13.62 11.72
N ALA A 24 24.75 14.15 10.59
CA ALA A 24 24.11 13.96 9.29
C ALA A 24 24.12 12.49 8.87
N ALA A 25 25.25 11.79 9.03
CA ALA A 25 25.36 10.37 8.67
C ALA A 25 24.38 9.49 9.47
N ILE A 26 24.29 9.69 10.80
CA ILE A 26 23.35 8.96 11.66
C ILE A 26 21.90 9.30 11.28
N SER A 27 21.62 10.58 11.03
CA SER A 27 20.27 11.05 10.72
C SER A 27 19.72 10.44 9.43
N ILE A 28 20.54 10.28 8.38
CA ILE A 28 20.11 9.69 7.10
C ILE A 28 19.63 8.25 7.27
N VAL A 29 20.37 7.42 8.00
CA VAL A 29 19.99 6.00 8.23
C VAL A 29 18.71 5.90 9.05
N ALA A 30 18.59 6.73 10.10
CA ALA A 30 17.39 6.79 10.91
C ALA A 30 16.16 7.24 10.10
N TYR A 31 16.34 8.26 9.25
CA TYR A 31 15.28 8.83 8.43
C TYR A 31 14.66 7.80 7.46
N ASN A 32 15.48 7.03 6.74
CA ASN A 32 14.99 5.99 5.83
C ASN A 32 14.14 4.93 6.56
N THR A 33 14.56 4.54 7.76
CA THR A 33 13.83 3.57 8.59
C THR A 33 12.49 4.12 9.06
N VAL A 34 12.46 5.39 9.47
CA VAL A 34 11.24 6.07 9.93
C VAL A 34 10.23 6.24 8.79
N GLN A 35 10.69 6.65 7.60
CA GLN A 35 9.82 6.77 6.43
C GLN A 35 9.18 5.43 6.05
N GLY A 36 9.94 4.33 6.05
CA GLY A 36 9.40 2.99 5.79
C GLY A 36 8.30 2.59 6.77
N LYS A 37 8.50 2.85 8.07
CA LYS A 37 7.50 2.59 9.12
C LYS A 37 6.25 3.46 8.98
N ALA A 38 6.43 4.74 8.65
CA ALA A 38 5.33 5.66 8.43
C ALA A 38 4.49 5.24 7.20
N ALA A 39 5.14 4.83 6.12
CA ALA A 39 4.47 4.28 4.95
C ALA A 39 3.67 3.02 5.33
N ASP A 40 4.26 2.05 6.04
CA ASP A 40 3.53 0.85 6.48
C ASP A 40 2.35 1.16 7.40
N SER A 41 2.45 2.17 8.27
CA SER A 41 1.34 2.63 9.10
C SER A 41 0.19 3.17 8.25
N ARG A 42 0.50 3.99 7.24
CA ARG A 42 -0.49 4.50 6.28
C ARG A 42 -1.14 3.37 5.48
N ARG A 43 -0.35 2.40 4.98
CA ARG A 43 -0.87 1.22 4.26
C ARG A 43 -1.90 0.46 5.10
N LYS A 44 -1.62 0.24 6.38
CA LYS A 44 -2.56 -0.43 7.29
C LYS A 44 -3.86 0.35 7.45
N HIS A 45 -3.78 1.67 7.58
CA HIS A 45 -4.97 2.53 7.65
C HIS A 45 -5.80 2.48 6.37
N ASP A 46 -5.15 2.55 5.22
CA ASP A 46 -5.79 2.51 3.91
C ASP A 46 -6.46 1.15 3.65
N MET A 47 -5.79 0.04 4.05
CA MET A 47 -6.37 -1.30 3.99
C MET A 47 -7.56 -1.48 4.93
N ALA A 48 -7.54 -0.90 6.12
CA ALA A 48 -8.69 -0.94 7.02
C ALA A 48 -9.91 -0.21 6.42
N THR A 49 -9.66 0.89 5.72
CA THR A 49 -10.70 1.65 5.01
C THR A 49 -11.29 0.83 3.87
N ILE A 50 -10.44 0.22 3.04
CA ILE A 50 -10.85 -0.67 1.94
C ILE A 50 -11.62 -1.88 2.47
N GLN A 51 -11.17 -2.51 3.57
CA GLN A 51 -11.88 -3.63 4.18
C GLN A 51 -13.32 -3.26 4.55
N ARG A 52 -13.51 -2.12 5.22
CA ARG A 52 -14.85 -1.65 5.62
C ARG A 52 -15.72 -1.36 4.39
N ALA A 53 -15.16 -0.75 3.36
CA ALA A 53 -15.88 -0.48 2.11
C ALA A 53 -16.33 -1.77 1.41
N LEU A 54 -15.47 -2.79 1.36
CA LEU A 54 -15.80 -4.10 0.79
C LEU A 54 -16.87 -4.83 1.60
N GLN A 55 -16.79 -4.77 2.93
CA GLN A 55 -17.82 -5.35 3.80
C GLN A 55 -19.17 -4.65 3.63
N ALA A 56 -19.18 -3.31 3.57
CA ALA A 56 -20.39 -2.55 3.30
C ALA A 56 -20.97 -2.89 1.91
N TYR A 57 -20.11 -3.00 0.89
CA TYR A 57 -20.53 -3.38 -0.45
C TYR A 57 -21.16 -4.78 -0.47
N ASN A 58 -20.56 -5.75 0.24
CA ASN A 58 -21.10 -7.09 0.37
C ASN A 58 -22.52 -7.07 0.95
N VAL A 59 -22.74 -6.31 2.02
CA VAL A 59 -24.06 -6.18 2.67
C VAL A 59 -25.10 -5.57 1.72
N LEU A 60 -24.71 -4.62 0.87
CA LEU A 60 -25.62 -3.94 -0.05
C LEU A 60 -25.96 -4.77 -1.30
N HIS A 61 -25.03 -5.58 -1.80
CA HIS A 61 -25.17 -6.25 -3.10
C HIS A 61 -25.14 -7.79 -3.02
N GLY A 62 -25.06 -8.37 -1.82
CA GLY A 62 -25.02 -9.84 -1.63
C GLY A 62 -23.73 -10.49 -2.12
N GLY A 63 -22.65 -9.72 -2.20
CA GLY A 63 -21.36 -10.18 -2.69
C GLY A 63 -20.43 -9.04 -3.04
N VAL A 64 -19.20 -9.37 -3.41
CA VAL A 64 -18.23 -8.40 -3.95
C VAL A 64 -17.78 -8.82 -5.35
N PRO A 65 -17.48 -7.88 -6.26
CA PRO A 65 -17.11 -8.22 -7.62
C PRO A 65 -15.76 -8.93 -7.69
N ARG A 66 -15.69 -9.91 -8.57
CA ARG A 66 -14.46 -10.38 -9.17
C ARG A 66 -13.98 -9.30 -10.11
N VAL A 67 -12.69 -9.02 -10.02
CA VAL A 67 -12.00 -8.12 -10.94
C VAL A 67 -11.37 -8.92 -12.06
N SER A 68 -11.36 -8.33 -13.25
CA SER A 68 -10.70 -8.88 -14.42
C SER A 68 -9.21 -9.04 -14.16
N THR A 69 -8.67 -10.18 -14.58
CA THR A 69 -7.32 -10.64 -14.29
C THR A 69 -6.25 -9.57 -14.50
N TYR A 70 -5.33 -9.46 -13.54
CA TYR A 70 -3.97 -9.01 -13.82
C TYR A 70 -3.48 -9.76 -15.07
N ASN A 71 -3.26 -9.05 -16.19
CA ASN A 71 -2.75 -9.55 -17.48
C ASN A 71 -3.76 -10.02 -18.55
N GLY A 72 -4.87 -9.29 -18.77
CA GLY A 72 -5.59 -9.30 -20.06
C GLY A 72 -6.28 -10.62 -20.48
N GLY A 73 -6.25 -11.65 -19.64
CA GLY A 73 -7.00 -12.89 -19.87
C GLY A 73 -8.49 -12.67 -19.56
N SER A 74 -9.35 -13.12 -20.47
CA SER A 74 -10.82 -13.04 -20.40
C SER A 74 -11.47 -13.95 -19.35
N GLY A 75 -10.76 -14.26 -18.26
CA GLY A 75 -11.25 -15.01 -17.12
C GLY A 75 -11.52 -14.10 -15.92
N PHE A 76 -12.49 -14.48 -15.09
CA PHE A 76 -12.57 -13.96 -13.73
C PHE A 76 -11.61 -14.76 -12.84
N GLY A 77 -10.84 -14.10 -11.97
CA GLY A 77 -9.95 -14.80 -11.01
C GLY A 77 -8.48 -14.35 -10.99
N GLY A 78 -8.19 -13.07 -11.24
CA GLY A 78 -6.88 -12.49 -10.94
C GLY A 78 -6.94 -11.44 -9.83
N TRP A 79 -5.77 -11.03 -9.34
CA TRP A 79 -5.64 -9.97 -8.34
C TRP A 79 -5.92 -8.60 -8.98
N ASP A 80 -6.77 -7.80 -8.35
CA ASP A 80 -6.79 -6.35 -8.61
C ASP A 80 -5.60 -5.73 -7.90
N VAL A 81 -5.00 -4.70 -8.49
CA VAL A 81 -3.86 -4.00 -7.88
C VAL A 81 -3.99 -2.49 -8.03
N SER A 82 -3.50 -1.75 -7.05
CA SER A 82 -3.66 -0.28 -6.98
C SER A 82 -2.98 0.53 -8.07
N THR A 83 -2.12 -0.11 -8.87
CA THR A 83 -1.49 0.50 -10.04
C THR A 83 -2.37 0.46 -11.28
N HIS A 84 -3.44 -0.32 -11.29
CA HIS A 84 -4.37 -0.40 -12.41
C HIS A 84 -5.40 0.74 -12.36
N SER A 85 -5.79 1.28 -13.51
CA SER A 85 -6.82 2.33 -13.61
C SER A 85 -8.20 1.86 -13.12
N THR A 86 -8.42 0.55 -13.12
CA THR A 86 -9.67 -0.11 -12.69
C THR A 86 -9.69 -0.46 -11.20
N TRP A 87 -8.61 -0.15 -10.45
CA TRP A 87 -8.47 -0.51 -9.03
C TRP A 87 -9.72 -0.18 -8.21
N LEU A 88 -10.38 -1.22 -7.73
CA LEU A 88 -11.61 -1.17 -6.94
C LEU A 88 -12.65 -0.20 -7.52
N SER A 89 -12.74 -0.09 -8.84
CA SER A 89 -13.60 0.88 -9.53
C SER A 89 -15.08 0.75 -9.17
N PHE A 90 -15.54 -0.46 -8.84
CA PHE A 90 -16.89 -0.74 -8.35
C PHE A 90 -17.24 -0.04 -7.02
N LEU A 91 -16.24 0.26 -6.18
CA LEU A 91 -16.44 1.03 -4.96
C LEU A 91 -16.42 2.55 -5.21
N ARG A 92 -16.05 3.02 -6.41
CA ARG A 92 -15.88 4.46 -6.71
C ARG A 92 -17.17 5.20 -7.07
N GLY A 93 -18.27 4.48 -7.37
CA GLY A 93 -19.53 5.11 -7.82
C GLY A 93 -19.36 6.17 -8.91
N GLY A 94 -18.35 6.02 -9.78
CA GLY A 94 -17.97 7.04 -10.77
C GLY A 94 -16.52 7.52 -10.66
N ASN A 95 -16.17 8.38 -9.68
CA ASN A 95 -14.97 9.24 -9.76
C ASN A 95 -14.10 9.41 -8.48
N GLY A 96 -14.33 8.70 -7.37
CA GLY A 96 -13.48 8.85 -6.17
C GLY A 96 -12.08 8.25 -6.33
N ASN A 97 -10.99 8.95 -5.98
CA ASN A 97 -9.65 8.33 -6.02
C ASN A 97 -9.53 7.29 -4.90
N MET A 98 -9.23 6.03 -5.27
CA MET A 98 -8.95 5.00 -4.29
C MET A 98 -7.58 5.20 -3.65
N PRO A 99 -7.37 4.79 -2.38
CA PRO A 99 -6.06 4.80 -1.79
C PRO A 99 -5.08 4.02 -2.67
N VAL A 100 -3.96 4.67 -2.96
CA VAL A 100 -2.80 4.09 -3.65
C VAL A 100 -1.59 4.17 -2.72
N ASP A 101 -0.62 3.30 -2.94
CA ASP A 101 0.56 3.22 -2.09
C ASP A 101 1.32 4.55 -2.02
N PRO A 102 1.75 5.02 -0.83
CA PRO A 102 2.47 6.28 -0.70
C PRO A 102 3.87 6.29 -1.35
N LEU A 103 4.46 5.12 -1.59
CA LEU A 103 5.78 5.00 -2.21
C LEU A 103 5.73 4.71 -3.72
N ASN A 104 4.57 4.35 -4.27
CA ASN A 104 4.42 4.15 -5.70
C ASN A 104 3.08 4.74 -6.20
N SER A 105 3.18 5.95 -6.76
CA SER A 105 2.04 6.75 -7.22
C SER A 105 1.84 6.71 -8.74
N THR A 106 2.65 5.94 -9.49
CA THR A 106 2.54 5.88 -10.94
C THR A 106 1.74 4.65 -11.38
N VAL A 107 0.70 4.91 -12.17
CA VAL A 107 -0.02 3.92 -12.97
C VAL A 107 0.96 3.42 -14.04
N SER A 108 1.79 2.46 -13.65
CA SER A 108 2.55 1.66 -14.58
C SER A 108 2.06 0.23 -14.40
N THR A 109 2.00 -0.51 -15.50
CA THR A 109 1.57 -1.91 -15.62
C THR A 109 2.51 -2.88 -14.88
N ILE A 110 3.08 -2.43 -13.75
CA ILE A 110 4.15 -3.09 -13.02
C ILE A 110 3.53 -4.27 -12.30
N ASP A 111 4.10 -5.43 -12.58
CA ASP A 111 3.85 -6.65 -11.86
C ASP A 111 4.00 -6.42 -10.35
N PRO A 112 2.94 -6.70 -9.56
CA PRO A 112 3.02 -6.53 -8.12
C PRO A 112 4.19 -7.35 -7.53
N ASN A 113 4.64 -8.41 -8.23
CA ASN A 113 5.67 -9.33 -7.78
C ASN A 113 7.10 -8.80 -7.97
N VAL A 114 7.28 -7.67 -8.65
CA VAL A 114 8.60 -7.06 -8.87
C VAL A 114 9.07 -6.33 -7.61
N ALA A 115 10.30 -6.58 -7.16
CA ALA A 115 10.92 -5.86 -6.05
C ALA A 115 10.95 -4.33 -6.29
N GLY A 116 10.63 -3.54 -5.27
CA GLY A 116 10.54 -2.09 -5.38
C GLY A 116 9.19 -1.57 -5.87
N ASN A 117 8.30 -2.44 -6.35
CA ASN A 117 6.91 -2.08 -6.61
C ASN A 117 6.08 -2.24 -5.33
N TYR A 118 5.57 -1.12 -4.81
CA TYR A 118 4.69 -1.09 -3.64
C TYR A 118 3.24 -0.89 -4.07
N VAL A 119 2.39 -1.90 -3.85
CA VAL A 119 1.00 -1.88 -4.30
C VAL A 119 0.05 -2.43 -3.25
N TYR A 120 -1.22 -2.06 -3.36
CA TYR A 120 -2.34 -2.75 -2.72
C TYR A 120 -2.91 -3.79 -3.65
N ARG A 121 -3.46 -4.85 -3.08
CA ARG A 121 -4.07 -5.95 -3.82
C ARG A 121 -5.38 -6.41 -3.22
N TYR A 122 -6.28 -6.86 -4.08
CA TYR A 122 -7.58 -7.40 -3.73
C TYR A 122 -7.88 -8.66 -4.57
N PHE A 123 -8.47 -9.66 -3.95
CA PHE A 123 -8.95 -10.87 -4.61
C PHE A 123 -10.18 -11.43 -3.91
N CYS A 124 -11.14 -11.94 -4.68
CA CYS A 124 -12.30 -12.68 -4.18
C CYS A 124 -12.21 -14.14 -4.63
N TYR A 125 -12.15 -15.06 -3.66
CA TYR A 125 -12.19 -16.51 -3.87
C TYR A 125 -13.62 -17.02 -3.68
N ASP A 126 -14.08 -17.89 -4.58
CA ASP A 126 -15.35 -18.58 -4.40
C ASP A 126 -15.28 -19.57 -3.24
N ALA A 127 -16.44 -19.95 -2.72
CA ALA A 127 -16.57 -21.13 -1.88
C ALA A 127 -15.97 -22.37 -2.58
N GLY A 128 -15.31 -23.23 -1.83
CA GLY A 128 -14.64 -24.44 -2.32
C GLY A 128 -13.33 -24.19 -3.09
N SER A 129 -12.91 -22.92 -3.26
CA SER A 129 -11.60 -22.60 -3.84
C SER A 129 -10.46 -22.94 -2.87
N TRP A 130 -9.21 -22.84 -3.34
CA TRP A 130 -7.98 -22.98 -2.55
C TRP A 130 -7.85 -21.86 -1.49
N SER A 131 -8.76 -21.84 -0.53
CA SER A 131 -8.89 -20.82 0.48
C SER A 131 -9.02 -21.48 1.86
N SER A 132 -8.72 -20.70 2.90
CA SER A 132 -8.93 -21.12 4.29
C SER A 132 -10.41 -21.24 4.67
N PHE A 133 -11.33 -21.02 3.72
CA PHE A 133 -12.77 -21.03 3.89
C PHE A 133 -13.41 -21.91 2.81
N PRO A 134 -13.41 -23.24 2.99
CA PRO A 134 -13.96 -24.16 1.98
C PRO A 134 -15.47 -23.97 1.76
N ASP A 135 -16.21 -23.49 2.76
CA ASP A 135 -17.68 -23.44 2.70
C ASP A 135 -18.26 -22.08 2.30
N SER A 136 -17.41 -21.08 2.05
CA SER A 136 -17.88 -19.71 1.81
C SER A 136 -16.93 -18.93 0.91
N ALA A 137 -17.48 -18.01 0.10
CA ALA A 137 -16.66 -17.05 -0.61
C ALA A 137 -15.90 -16.17 0.39
N ASN A 138 -14.68 -15.75 0.02
CA ASN A 138 -13.85 -14.95 0.88
C ASN A 138 -12.97 -13.98 0.10
N VAL A 139 -12.75 -12.82 0.72
CA VAL A 139 -11.88 -11.79 0.19
C VAL A 139 -10.52 -11.86 0.87
N VAL A 140 -9.49 -11.59 0.09
CA VAL A 140 -8.13 -11.35 0.58
C VAL A 140 -7.67 -9.98 0.11
N ILE A 141 -7.25 -9.14 1.04
CA ILE A 141 -6.60 -7.86 0.75
C ILE A 141 -5.21 -7.81 1.38
N GLY A 142 -4.31 -7.07 0.74
CA GLY A 142 -2.97 -6.92 1.25
C GLY A 142 -2.18 -5.84 0.54
N TYR A 143 -0.94 -5.68 0.98
CA TYR A 143 -0.02 -4.69 0.46
C TYR A 143 1.42 -5.21 0.44
N ARG A 144 2.28 -4.55 -0.34
CA ARG A 144 3.73 -4.76 -0.26
C ARG A 144 4.30 -3.88 0.85
N SER A 145 4.93 -4.48 1.87
CA SER A 145 5.58 -3.71 2.95
C SER A 145 6.81 -2.96 2.45
N ALA A 146 7.29 -1.98 3.22
CA ALA A 146 8.56 -1.30 2.95
C ALA A 146 9.77 -2.26 2.89
N SER A 147 9.66 -3.44 3.49
CA SER A 147 10.64 -4.52 3.41
C SER A 147 10.53 -5.39 2.16
N ASN A 148 9.72 -4.99 1.16
CA ASN A 148 9.48 -5.74 -0.08
C ASN A 148 8.86 -7.13 0.13
N ILE A 149 8.11 -7.33 1.22
CA ILE A 149 7.39 -8.56 1.50
C ILE A 149 5.90 -8.35 1.26
N TYR A 150 5.26 -9.29 0.58
CA TYR A 150 3.81 -9.28 0.48
C TYR A 150 3.17 -9.62 1.81
N THR A 151 2.41 -8.67 2.32
CA THR A 151 1.70 -8.80 3.58
C THR A 151 0.22 -8.90 3.29
N THR A 152 -0.38 -10.02 3.68
CA THR A 152 -1.85 -10.12 3.72
C THR A 152 -2.31 -9.31 4.92
N PHE A 153 -3.16 -8.32 4.68
CA PHE A 153 -3.71 -7.49 5.74
C PHE A 153 -4.91 -8.18 6.40
N ALA A 154 -5.86 -8.64 5.59
CA ALA A 154 -7.06 -9.28 6.09
C ALA A 154 -7.56 -10.36 5.13
N ARG A 155 -8.22 -11.36 5.72
CA ARG A 155 -9.08 -12.32 5.04
C ARG A 155 -10.42 -12.36 5.74
N PHE A 156 -11.51 -12.20 5.00
CA PHE A 156 -12.85 -12.20 5.58
C PHE A 156 -13.85 -12.85 4.64
N ARG A 157 -14.93 -13.37 5.20
CA ARG A 157 -16.01 -14.01 4.45
C ARG A 157 -16.89 -12.96 3.79
N VAL A 158 -17.42 -13.32 2.63
CA VAL A 158 -18.41 -12.58 1.85
C VAL A 158 -19.47 -13.56 1.36
N ASP A 159 -20.63 -13.05 0.96
CA ASP A 159 -21.74 -13.92 0.55
C ASP A 159 -21.45 -14.60 -0.80
N SER A 160 -20.87 -13.85 -1.75
CA SER A 160 -20.46 -14.39 -3.05
C SER A 160 -19.43 -13.51 -3.76
N CYS A 161 -18.73 -14.08 -4.75
CA CYS A 161 -17.89 -13.34 -5.68
C CYS A 161 -18.65 -13.08 -7.00
N LEU A 162 -19.09 -11.83 -7.20
CA LEU A 162 -19.94 -11.43 -8.32
C LEU A 162 -19.14 -11.35 -9.62
N THR A 163 -19.72 -11.75 -10.75
CA THR A 163 -19.09 -11.65 -12.08
C THR A 163 -19.37 -10.31 -12.77
N ALA A 164 -20.28 -9.51 -12.24
CA ALA A 164 -20.58 -8.17 -12.72
C ALA A 164 -20.86 -7.22 -11.56
N VAL A 165 -20.60 -5.93 -11.78
CA VAL A 165 -21.08 -4.86 -10.92
C VAL A 165 -22.54 -4.60 -11.31
N PRO A 166 -23.50 -4.65 -10.37
CA PRO A 166 -24.90 -4.37 -10.64
C PRO A 166 -25.16 -2.91 -11.04
#